data_AF-A0A926UBR9-F1
#
_entry.id   AF-A0A926UBR9-F1
#
_cell.length_a   1.000
_cell.length_b   1.000
_cell.length_c   1.000
_cell.angle_alpha   90.00
_cell.angle_beta   90.00
_cell.angle_gamma   90.00
#
_symmetry.space_group_name_H-M   'P 1'
#
loop_
_entity.id
_entity.type
_entity.pdbx_description
1 polymer ?
#
loop_
_entity_poly.entity_id
_entity_poly.type
_entity_poly.pdbx_seq_one_letter_code
_entity_poly.pdbx_strand_id
1 'polypeptide(L)'
;MTFKQRLLNWGGLFISTMVLAIVLSQQLTPPQQLQPNPTVAQTPIETRSATPATAPLFEPQVRYDRSLAHYATVSRGDGSFRQIFIDAGSIDAIQPGKPLPDGTLFVMETWYSSEAPGTVFVKQKQNGEWQYGSFSPNQPHYQMRFSGSCHSCHAPFRETDFTLTKPLLEAALRSRQVQTAYCSRPGRTPCAPEAYIPSENQAQ
;
A
#
# COMPACT_ATOMS: atom_id res chain seq x y z
N MET A 1 23.35 -58.00 -28.88
CA MET A 1 22.62 -59.28 -28.92
C MET A 1 21.77 -59.33 -27.64
N THR A 2 20.48 -58.93 -27.72
CA THR A 2 19.27 -59.80 -27.81
C THR A 2 19.16 -60.71 -26.56
N PHE A 3 18.06 -60.85 -25.84
CA PHE A 3 16.61 -60.81 -26.08
C PHE A 3 16.02 -60.97 -24.64
N LYS A 4 14.87 -60.47 -24.19
CA LYS A 4 13.52 -60.82 -24.64
C LYS A 4 12.52 -60.17 -23.65
N GLN A 5 11.48 -59.55 -24.18
CA GLN A 5 10.29 -59.10 -23.45
C GLN A 5 9.51 -60.29 -22.84
N ARG A 6 8.78 -60.04 -21.75
CA ARG A 6 7.52 -60.75 -21.46
C ARG A 6 6.47 -59.79 -20.90
N LEU A 7 5.34 -59.85 -21.60
CA LEU A 7 4.06 -59.19 -21.43
C LEU A 7 3.17 -59.94 -20.40
N LEU A 8 2.00 -59.32 -20.17
CA LEU A 8 0.73 -59.85 -19.66
C LEU A 8 0.59 -59.96 -18.13
N ASN A 9 -0.54 -59.64 -17.49
CA ASN A 9 -1.87 -59.12 -17.85
C ASN A 9 -2.67 -59.06 -16.50
N TRP A 10 -3.95 -58.70 -16.56
CA TRP A 10 -5.05 -58.98 -15.60
C TRP A 10 -5.45 -57.86 -14.64
N GLY A 11 -6.72 -57.46 -14.78
CA GLY A 11 -7.50 -56.88 -13.68
C GLY A 11 -8.46 -55.75 -14.05
N GLY A 12 -9.32 -55.93 -15.05
CA GLY A 12 -10.52 -55.11 -15.15
C GLY A 12 -11.50 -55.47 -14.03
N LEU A 13 -12.11 -54.48 -13.38
CA LEU A 13 -13.41 -54.64 -12.73
C LEU A 13 -14.23 -53.36 -12.92
N PHE A 14 -15.32 -53.54 -13.66
CA PHE A 14 -16.50 -52.69 -13.70
C PHE A 14 -17.00 -52.44 -12.28
N ILE A 15 -17.55 -51.24 -11.99
CA ILE A 15 -18.75 -51.05 -11.16
C ILE A 15 -19.28 -49.61 -11.37
N SER A 16 -20.44 -49.58 -12.03
CA SER A 16 -21.62 -48.78 -11.69
C SER A 16 -21.51 -47.25 -11.69
N THR A 17 -21.95 -46.67 -12.81
CA THR A 17 -22.55 -45.34 -12.87
C THR A 17 -23.81 -45.28 -11.98
N MET A 18 -23.68 -44.75 -10.76
CA MET A 18 -24.83 -44.24 -10.02
C MET A 18 -25.18 -42.85 -10.55
N VAL A 19 -26.22 -42.78 -11.39
CA VAL A 19 -26.94 -41.55 -11.68
C VAL A 19 -27.76 -41.21 -10.43
N LEU A 20 -27.23 -40.33 -9.59
CA LEU A 20 -27.95 -39.78 -8.45
C LEU A 20 -28.92 -38.71 -8.97
N ALA A 21 -30.19 -39.07 -9.10
CA ALA A 21 -31.26 -38.12 -9.38
C ALA A 21 -31.46 -37.21 -8.16
N ILE A 22 -30.85 -36.03 -8.18
CA ILE A 22 -31.10 -34.97 -7.20
C ILE A 22 -32.46 -34.34 -7.56
N VAL A 23 -33.49 -34.72 -6.82
CA VAL A 23 -34.80 -34.06 -6.87
C VAL A 23 -34.65 -32.68 -6.25
N LEU A 24 -34.57 -31.65 -7.10
CA LEU A 24 -34.56 -30.24 -6.70
C LEU A 24 -35.96 -29.87 -6.17
N SER A 25 -36.18 -30.02 -4.87
CA SER A 25 -37.36 -29.45 -4.20
C SER A 25 -37.17 -27.93 -4.09
N GLN A 26 -37.78 -27.19 -5.01
CA GLN A 26 -37.89 -25.73 -4.90
C GLN A 26 -38.85 -25.40 -3.76
N GLN A 27 -38.31 -25.05 -2.60
CA GLN A 27 -39.10 -24.40 -1.55
C GLN A 27 -39.36 -22.96 -1.99
N LEU A 28 -40.59 -22.71 -2.45
CA LEU A 28 -41.12 -21.36 -2.65
C LEU A 28 -41.20 -20.69 -1.27
N THR A 29 -40.33 -19.71 -1.03
CA THR A 29 -40.41 -18.85 0.15
C THR A 29 -41.63 -17.93 0.03
N PRO A 30 -42.54 -17.89 1.03
CA PRO A 30 -43.63 -16.94 1.04
C PRO A 30 -43.10 -15.51 1.20
N PRO A 31 -43.80 -14.49 0.65
CA PRO A 31 -43.40 -13.10 0.81
C PRO A 31 -43.43 -12.71 2.28
N GLN A 32 -42.30 -12.22 2.80
CA GLN A 32 -42.26 -11.65 4.14
C GLN A 32 -43.18 -10.43 4.21
N GLN A 33 -44.23 -10.52 5.03
CA GLN A 33 -45.01 -9.36 5.44
C GLN A 33 -44.10 -8.45 6.26
N LEU A 34 -43.97 -7.19 5.83
CA LEU A 34 -43.36 -6.11 6.59
C LEU A 34 -44.04 -5.99 7.96
N GLN A 35 -43.34 -6.40 9.01
CA GLN A 35 -43.75 -6.08 10.38
C GLN A 35 -43.44 -4.60 10.65
N PRO A 36 -44.36 -3.84 11.26
CA PRO A 36 -44.05 -2.49 11.72
C PRO A 36 -42.99 -2.55 12.83
N ASN A 37 -41.96 -1.74 12.69
CA ASN A 37 -40.87 -1.59 13.65
C ASN A 37 -41.42 -1.25 15.05
N PRO A 38 -40.95 -1.89 16.14
CA PRO A 38 -41.33 -1.47 17.48
C PRO A 38 -40.77 -0.07 17.74
N THR A 39 -41.67 0.84 18.13
CA THR A 39 -41.35 2.19 18.60
C THR A 39 -40.35 2.11 19.75
N VAL A 40 -39.09 2.41 19.48
CA VAL A 40 -38.10 2.65 20.52
C VAL A 40 -38.50 3.93 21.25
N ALA A 41 -38.89 3.78 22.51
CA ALA A 41 -39.11 4.88 23.42
C ALA A 41 -37.84 5.75 23.48
N GLN A 42 -37.95 6.99 23.00
CA GLN A 42 -36.89 7.98 23.06
C GLN A 42 -36.67 8.37 24.52
N THR A 43 -35.55 7.96 25.09
CA THR A 43 -35.06 8.49 26.36
C THR A 43 -34.71 9.97 26.16
N PRO A 44 -34.99 10.87 27.12
CA PRO A 44 -34.63 12.26 27.00
C PRO A 44 -33.11 12.39 26.84
N ILE A 45 -32.67 13.08 25.78
CA ILE A 45 -31.27 13.46 25.60
C ILE A 45 -30.94 14.46 26.71
N GLU A 46 -30.38 13.94 27.80
CA GLU A 46 -29.74 14.74 28.84
C GLU A 46 -28.58 15.47 28.17
N THR A 47 -28.78 16.77 27.96
CA THR A 47 -27.78 17.66 27.37
C THR A 47 -26.64 17.80 28.36
N ARG A 48 -25.67 16.88 28.30
CA ARG A 48 -24.33 17.15 28.83
C ARG A 48 -23.73 18.21 27.92
N SER A 49 -23.75 19.45 28.39
CA SER A 49 -22.88 20.51 27.89
C SER A 49 -21.44 20.03 27.95
N ALA A 50 -20.98 19.40 26.87
CA ALA A 50 -19.57 19.24 26.61
C ALA A 50 -19.05 20.66 26.34
N THR A 51 -18.41 21.25 27.34
CA THR A 51 -17.40 22.28 27.10
C THR A 51 -16.57 21.82 25.91
N PRO A 52 -16.36 22.65 24.87
CA PRO A 52 -15.46 22.26 23.79
C PRO A 52 -14.09 22.13 24.45
N ALA A 53 -13.68 20.91 24.73
CA ALA A 53 -12.28 20.62 24.93
C ALA A 53 -11.64 20.98 23.60
N THR A 54 -11.11 22.19 23.52
CA THR A 54 -10.05 22.55 22.59
C THR A 54 -8.89 21.62 22.93
N ALA A 55 -9.00 20.37 22.50
CA ALA A 55 -7.84 19.53 22.29
C ALA A 55 -6.96 20.37 21.36
N PRO A 56 -5.70 20.65 21.73
CA PRO A 56 -4.81 21.28 20.78
C PRO A 56 -4.84 20.42 19.53
N LEU A 57 -5.15 21.04 18.39
CA LEU A 57 -4.82 20.48 17.09
C LEU A 57 -3.33 20.19 17.17
N PHE A 58 -2.99 18.95 17.49
CA PHE A 58 -1.64 18.45 17.39
C PHE A 58 -1.42 18.43 15.88
N GLU A 59 -0.97 19.55 15.34
CA GLU A 59 -0.41 19.64 14.02
C GLU A 59 1.04 19.21 14.23
N PRO A 60 1.41 17.92 14.07
CA PRO A 60 2.79 17.62 13.75
C PRO A 60 2.98 18.25 12.38
N GLN A 61 3.40 19.51 12.38
CA GLN A 61 4.16 20.09 11.30
C GLN A 61 5.38 19.18 11.21
N VAL A 62 5.26 18.07 10.49
CA VAL A 62 6.39 17.21 10.23
C VAL A 62 7.35 18.15 9.50
N ARG A 63 8.43 18.48 10.20
CA ARG A 63 9.40 19.43 9.67
C ARG A 63 10.06 18.73 8.51
N TYR A 64 9.63 19.14 7.32
CA TYR A 64 10.37 18.95 6.09
C TYR A 64 11.60 19.86 6.14
N ASP A 65 12.51 19.56 7.05
CA ASP A 65 13.86 20.05 6.95
C ASP A 65 14.70 19.00 6.22
N ARG A 66 15.80 19.43 5.63
CA ARG A 66 16.66 18.55 4.80
C ARG A 66 17.49 17.57 5.65
N SER A 67 17.10 17.28 6.88
CA SER A 67 17.76 16.27 7.72
C SER A 67 17.37 14.83 7.33
N LEU A 68 16.37 14.67 6.46
CA LEU A 68 15.95 13.37 5.94
C LEU A 68 17.01 12.76 5.03
N ALA A 69 17.18 11.44 5.10
CA ALA A 69 18.12 10.72 4.27
C ALA A 69 17.52 10.46 2.88
N HIS A 70 18.20 10.95 1.84
CA HIS A 70 17.86 10.64 0.45
C HIS A 70 18.22 9.18 0.15
N TYR A 71 17.25 8.38 -0.29
CA TYR A 71 17.50 6.96 -0.59
C TYR A 71 17.17 6.58 -2.03
N ALA A 72 16.36 7.36 -2.74
CA ALA A 72 16.02 7.06 -4.12
C ALA A 72 15.75 8.29 -4.99
N THR A 73 16.13 8.19 -6.26
CA THR A 73 15.70 9.08 -7.34
C THR A 73 14.99 8.27 -8.42
N VAL A 74 13.75 8.65 -8.75
CA VAL A 74 12.95 7.99 -9.80
C VAL A 74 12.68 8.98 -10.93
N SER A 75 13.34 8.78 -12.07
CA SER A 75 13.09 9.54 -13.30
C SER A 75 11.84 9.02 -14.01
N ARG A 76 11.08 9.91 -14.64
CA ARG A 76 9.82 9.57 -15.30
C ARG A 76 9.81 9.92 -16.79
N GLY A 77 8.96 9.23 -17.54
CA GLY A 77 8.83 9.39 -19.00
C GLY A 77 8.32 10.75 -19.47
N ASP A 78 7.78 11.58 -18.56
CA ASP A 78 7.39 12.97 -18.82
C ASP A 78 8.52 13.98 -18.52
N GLY A 79 9.74 13.51 -18.27
CA GLY A 79 10.89 14.35 -17.94
C GLY A 79 10.92 14.83 -16.48
N SER A 80 9.86 14.59 -15.70
CA SER A 80 9.89 14.85 -14.26
C SER A 80 10.70 13.78 -13.52
N PHE A 81 11.21 14.11 -12.33
CA PHE A 81 11.83 13.13 -11.45
C PHE A 81 11.32 13.28 -10.02
N ARG A 82 11.52 12.21 -9.23
CA ARG A 82 11.11 12.18 -7.82
C ARG A 82 12.33 11.88 -6.97
N GLN A 83 12.64 12.74 -6.01
CA GLN A 83 13.59 12.43 -4.95
C GLN A 83 12.82 11.96 -3.72
N ILE A 84 13.27 10.87 -3.11
CA ILE A 84 12.54 10.20 -2.04
C ILE A 84 13.45 10.02 -0.85
N PHE A 85 12.95 10.47 0.29
CA PHE A 85 13.66 10.59 1.55
C PHE A 85 12.94 9.81 2.65
N ILE A 86 13.70 9.40 3.65
CA ILE A 86 13.20 8.74 4.86
C ILE A 86 13.80 9.42 6.10
N ASP A 87 13.07 9.44 7.21
CA ASP A 87 13.64 9.88 8.48
C ASP A 87 14.80 8.97 8.93
N ALA A 88 15.85 9.59 9.47
CA ALA A 88 17.04 8.87 9.88
C ALA A 88 16.76 7.88 11.03
N GLY A 89 15.83 8.20 11.94
CA GLY A 89 15.47 7.33 13.06
C GLY A 89 14.89 5.98 12.60
N SER A 90 14.16 5.97 11.48
CA SER A 90 13.60 4.75 10.91
C SER A 90 14.65 3.86 10.25
N ILE A 91 15.72 4.43 9.70
CA ILE A 91 16.79 3.66 9.05
C ILE A 91 17.37 2.62 10.00
N ASP A 92 17.65 3.02 11.24
CA ASP A 92 18.25 2.15 12.25
C ASP A 92 17.28 1.07 12.77
N ALA A 93 15.97 1.33 12.67
CA ALA A 93 14.93 0.44 13.15
C ALA A 93 14.40 -0.54 12.09
N ILE A 94 14.68 -0.30 10.80
CA ILE A 94 14.21 -1.16 9.71
C ILE A 94 14.90 -2.52 9.77
N GLN A 95 14.09 -3.57 9.73
CA GLN A 95 14.55 -4.96 9.64
C GLN A 95 14.10 -5.57 8.31
N PRO A 96 14.99 -6.26 7.57
CA PRO A 96 14.62 -6.95 6.33
C PRO A 96 13.45 -7.91 6.53
N GLY A 97 12.50 -7.90 5.58
CA GLY A 97 11.33 -8.77 5.62
C GLY A 97 10.30 -8.46 6.70
N LYS A 98 10.52 -7.44 7.53
CA LYS A 98 9.54 -6.96 8.51
C LYS A 98 8.72 -5.79 7.94
N PRO A 99 7.52 -5.52 8.49
CA PRO A 99 6.83 -4.26 8.28
C PRO A 99 7.73 -3.09 8.67
N LEU A 100 7.53 -1.94 8.01
CA LEU A 100 8.24 -0.72 8.40
C LEU A 100 7.81 -0.32 9.82
N PRO A 101 8.75 0.20 10.65
CA PRO A 101 8.43 0.64 12.00
C PRO A 101 7.32 1.69 12.04
N ASP A 102 6.55 1.70 13.13
CA ASP A 102 5.71 2.85 13.43
C ASP A 102 6.57 4.09 13.65
N GLY A 103 6.08 5.25 13.22
CA GLY A 103 6.82 6.50 13.17
C GLY A 103 7.53 6.74 11.83
N THR A 104 7.72 5.70 10.99
CA THR A 104 8.40 5.85 9.69
C THR A 104 7.75 6.91 8.82
N LEU A 105 8.56 7.87 8.43
CA LEU A 105 8.23 9.03 7.64
C LEU A 105 8.98 8.97 6.31
N PHE A 106 8.21 8.98 5.23
CA PHE A 106 8.70 9.23 3.88
C PHE A 106 8.31 10.62 3.41
N VAL A 107 9.24 11.24 2.69
CA VAL A 107 8.98 12.44 1.91
C VAL A 107 9.37 12.18 0.46
N MET A 108 8.50 12.60 -0.46
CA MET A 108 8.75 12.51 -1.89
C MET A 108 8.57 13.88 -2.52
N GLU A 109 9.67 14.44 -2.99
CA GLU A 109 9.66 15.65 -3.79
C GLU A 109 9.45 15.30 -5.27
N THR A 110 8.51 15.96 -5.93
CA THR A 110 8.34 15.85 -7.38
C THR A 110 8.91 17.11 -8.05
N TRP A 111 9.84 16.90 -8.96
CA TRP A 111 10.57 17.94 -9.68
C TRP A 111 10.17 17.94 -11.15
N TYR A 112 9.78 19.11 -11.65
CA TYR A 112 9.44 19.34 -13.07
C TYR A 112 10.54 20.11 -13.82
N SER A 113 11.49 20.69 -13.08
CA SER A 113 12.73 21.29 -13.54
C SER A 113 13.84 20.96 -12.53
N SER A 114 15.08 21.38 -12.77
CA SER A 114 16.20 21.21 -11.82
C SER A 114 16.27 22.31 -10.74
N GLU A 115 15.39 23.31 -10.79
CA GLU A 115 15.51 24.52 -9.96
C GLU A 115 14.87 24.35 -8.58
N ALA A 116 13.64 23.82 -8.54
CA ALA A 116 12.90 23.60 -7.31
C ALA A 116 11.88 22.47 -7.46
N PRO A 117 11.50 21.79 -6.36
CA PRO A 117 10.40 20.85 -6.40
C PRO A 117 9.07 21.60 -6.62
N GLY A 118 8.14 20.98 -7.33
CA GLY A 118 6.79 21.53 -7.52
C GLY A 118 5.82 21.10 -6.42
N THR A 119 5.86 19.81 -6.05
CA THR A 119 4.96 19.22 -5.06
C THR A 119 5.72 18.27 -4.15
N VAL A 120 5.45 18.34 -2.85
CA VAL A 120 5.97 17.44 -1.84
C VAL A 120 4.85 16.55 -1.35
N PHE A 121 5.08 15.24 -1.33
CA PHE A 121 4.19 14.26 -0.72
C PHE A 121 4.82 13.72 0.54
N VAL A 122 4.02 13.58 1.58
CA VAL A 122 4.44 13.07 2.88
C VAL A 122 3.61 11.84 3.20
N LYS A 123 4.27 10.80 3.68
CA LYS A 123 3.63 9.56 4.12
C LYS A 123 4.24 9.15 5.45
N GLN A 124 3.42 8.96 6.49
CA GLN A 124 3.90 8.55 7.80
C GLN A 124 3.09 7.38 8.33
N LYS A 125 3.76 6.43 8.98
CA LYS A 125 3.10 5.35 9.71
C LYS A 125 2.85 5.79 11.15
N GLN A 126 1.61 5.74 11.60
CA GLN A 126 1.23 6.04 12.97
C GLN A 126 0.23 4.99 13.44
N ASN A 127 0.50 4.35 14.58
CA ASN A 127 -0.35 3.31 15.18
C ASN A 127 -0.69 2.18 14.19
N GLY A 128 0.28 1.73 13.42
CA GLY A 128 0.13 0.70 12.39
C GLY A 128 -0.51 1.17 11.08
N GLU A 129 -1.02 2.39 11.00
CA GLU A 129 -1.73 2.91 9.82
C GLU A 129 -0.91 3.95 9.05
N TRP A 130 -1.01 3.90 7.72
CA TRP A 130 -0.40 4.90 6.84
C TRP A 130 -1.28 6.12 6.67
N GLN A 131 -0.73 7.27 7.04
CA GLN A 131 -1.28 8.59 6.82
C GLN A 131 -0.56 9.29 5.66
N TYR A 132 -1.25 10.20 4.99
CA TYR A 132 -0.79 10.87 3.79
C TYR A 132 -1.05 12.38 3.87
N GLY A 133 -0.15 13.15 3.29
CA GLY A 133 -0.25 14.59 3.12
C GLY A 133 0.48 15.06 1.87
N SER A 134 0.21 16.28 1.43
CA SER A 134 0.96 16.92 0.35
C SER A 134 0.89 18.43 0.46
N PHE A 135 1.94 19.11 0.02
CA PHE A 135 2.03 20.56 0.00
C PHE A 135 2.91 21.05 -1.15
N SER A 136 2.83 22.34 -1.46
CA SER A 136 3.80 23.01 -2.33
C SER A 136 4.96 23.53 -1.47
N PRO A 137 6.24 23.41 -1.88
CA PRO A 137 7.38 23.84 -1.04
C PRO A 137 7.28 25.28 -0.51
N ASN A 138 6.64 26.16 -1.29
CA ASN A 138 6.47 27.58 -0.99
C ASN A 138 5.40 27.83 0.09
N GLN A 139 4.55 26.84 0.36
CA GLN A 139 3.46 26.88 1.33
C GLN A 139 3.40 25.51 2.05
N PRO A 140 4.30 25.26 3.02
CA PRO A 140 4.48 23.95 3.64
C PRO A 140 3.39 23.60 4.67
N HIS A 141 2.14 23.91 4.36
CA HIS A 141 0.99 23.59 5.18
C HIS A 141 0.37 22.29 4.70
N TYR A 142 0.34 21.28 5.56
CA TYR A 142 -0.34 20.02 5.30
C TYR A 142 -0.80 19.40 6.61
N GLN A 143 -1.79 18.52 6.50
CA GLN A 143 -2.27 17.71 7.60
C GLN A 143 -2.05 16.25 7.23
N MET A 144 -1.40 15.52 8.14
CA MET A 144 -1.30 14.08 8.04
C MET A 144 -2.62 13.46 8.46
N ARG A 145 -3.19 12.64 7.58
CA ARG A 145 -4.40 11.87 7.87
C ARG A 145 -4.49 10.66 6.97
N PHE A 146 -5.28 9.68 7.36
CA PHE A 146 -5.72 8.68 6.41
C PHE A 146 -6.49 9.37 5.26
N SER A 147 -6.23 8.92 4.04
CA SER A 147 -6.91 9.42 2.85
C SER A 147 -7.18 8.25 1.91
N GLY A 148 -8.45 7.93 1.69
CA GLY A 148 -8.86 6.83 0.82
C GLY A 148 -8.35 6.98 -0.62
N SER A 149 -8.22 8.21 -1.12
CA SER A 149 -7.69 8.48 -2.47
C SER A 149 -6.19 8.20 -2.59
N CYS A 150 -5.42 8.46 -1.52
CA CYS A 150 -4.01 8.12 -1.49
C CYS A 150 -3.84 6.62 -1.25
N HIS A 151 -4.60 6.07 -0.30
CA HIS A 151 -4.54 4.66 0.06
C HIS A 151 -4.92 3.76 -1.11
N SER A 152 -5.90 4.10 -1.94
CA SER A 152 -6.32 3.26 -3.08
C SER A 152 -5.19 3.01 -4.09
N CYS A 153 -4.33 4.01 -4.34
CA CYS A 153 -3.16 3.84 -5.20
C CYS A 153 -2.04 3.04 -4.52
N HIS A 154 -1.97 3.04 -3.19
CA HIS A 154 -0.96 2.32 -2.40
C HIS A 154 -1.37 0.90 -2.02
N ALA A 155 -2.67 0.60 -1.97
CA ALA A 155 -3.24 -0.68 -1.57
C ALA A 155 -2.72 -1.89 -2.37
N PRO A 156 -2.49 -1.80 -3.70
CA PRO A 156 -1.90 -2.91 -4.47
C PRO A 156 -0.50 -3.33 -3.96
N PHE A 157 0.18 -2.45 -3.22
CA PHE A 157 1.54 -2.64 -2.72
C PHE A 157 1.58 -3.07 -1.24
N ARG A 158 0.52 -3.72 -0.73
CA ARG A 158 0.48 -4.21 0.67
C ARG A 158 1.66 -5.12 1.03
N GLU A 159 2.19 -5.90 0.08
CA GLU A 159 3.33 -6.79 0.28
C GLU A 159 4.62 -6.03 0.59
N THR A 160 4.71 -4.77 0.14
CA THR A 160 5.81 -3.86 0.46
C THR A 160 5.41 -2.82 1.52
N ASP A 161 4.49 -3.18 2.42
CA ASP A 161 3.94 -2.29 3.45
C ASP A 161 3.43 -0.97 2.87
N PHE A 162 2.61 -1.08 1.82
CA PHE A 162 2.01 0.04 1.09
C PHE A 162 3.06 1.04 0.56
N THR A 163 4.29 0.60 0.34
CA THR A 163 5.43 1.45 -0.02
C THR A 163 6.03 0.95 -1.32
N LEU A 164 5.67 1.61 -2.42
CA LEU A 164 6.04 1.21 -3.79
C LEU A 164 7.56 1.09 -3.96
N THR A 165 8.30 1.98 -3.31
CA THR A 165 9.76 2.11 -3.42
C THR A 165 10.51 1.35 -2.33
N LYS A 166 9.85 0.47 -1.57
CA LYS A 166 10.51 -0.35 -0.53
C LYS A 166 11.69 -1.17 -1.09
N PRO A 167 11.64 -1.77 -2.30
CA PRO A 167 12.81 -2.47 -2.84
C PRO A 167 14.03 -1.55 -3.06
N LEU A 168 13.80 -0.30 -3.49
CA LEU A 168 14.86 0.71 -3.58
C LEU A 168 15.39 1.10 -2.19
N LEU A 169 14.51 1.26 -1.20
CA LEU A 169 14.93 1.53 0.18
C LEU A 169 15.82 0.41 0.71
N GLU A 170 15.40 -0.84 0.58
CA GLU A 170 16.17 -1.99 1.06
C GLU A 170 17.53 -2.10 0.36
N ALA A 171 17.61 -1.78 -0.93
CA ALA A 171 18.87 -1.71 -1.67
C ALA A 171 19.76 -0.54 -1.21
N ALA A 172 19.18 0.62 -0.94
CA ALA A 172 19.90 1.77 -0.37
C ALA A 172 20.49 1.42 1.00
N LEU A 173 19.73 0.72 1.85
CA LEU A 173 20.20 0.29 3.17
C LEU A 173 21.36 -0.70 3.09
N ARG A 174 21.34 -1.62 2.12
CA ARG A 174 22.42 -2.60 1.90
C ARG A 174 23.69 -1.94 1.33
N SER A 175 23.54 -1.12 0.31
CA SER A 175 24.66 -0.52 -0.43
C SER A 175 25.20 0.77 0.20
N ARG A 176 24.39 1.42 1.04
CA ARG A 176 24.60 2.80 1.51
C ARG A 176 24.71 3.81 0.38
N GLN A 177 24.02 3.55 -0.72
CA GLN A 177 23.99 4.42 -1.91
C GLN A 177 22.55 4.80 -2.26
N VAL A 178 22.38 6.03 -2.77
CA VAL A 178 21.11 6.47 -3.36
C VAL A 178 20.82 5.60 -4.57
N GLN A 179 19.62 5.02 -4.60
CA GLN A 179 19.20 4.18 -5.71
C GLN A 179 18.56 5.01 -6.82
N THR A 180 18.75 4.61 -8.06
CA THR A 180 18.12 5.25 -9.22
C THR A 180 17.20 4.28 -9.93
N ALA A 181 16.06 4.79 -10.40
CA ALA A 181 15.10 4.02 -11.19
C ALA A 181 14.52 4.89 -12.32
N TYR A 182 14.08 4.23 -13.38
CA TYR A 182 13.35 4.86 -14.48
C TYR A 182 11.94 4.27 -14.61
N CYS A 183 10.98 5.15 -14.83
CA CYS A 183 9.58 4.81 -14.98
C CYS A 183 8.99 5.49 -16.22
N SER A 184 8.62 4.71 -17.22
CA SER A 184 8.05 5.27 -18.46
C SER A 184 6.68 5.94 -18.28
N ARG A 185 6.03 5.77 -17.12
CA ARG A 185 4.69 6.32 -16.87
C ARG A 185 4.75 7.79 -16.43
N PRO A 186 3.90 8.65 -17.02
CA PRO A 186 3.86 10.07 -16.66
C PRO A 186 3.00 10.32 -15.41
N GLY A 187 3.12 11.54 -14.89
CA GLY A 187 2.30 12.07 -13.81
C GLY A 187 2.35 11.25 -12.52
N ARG A 188 1.19 11.14 -11.85
CA ARG A 188 1.08 10.44 -10.56
C ARG A 188 0.85 8.93 -10.69
N THR A 189 0.81 8.41 -11.91
CA THR A 189 0.56 7.00 -12.16
C THR A 189 1.64 6.15 -11.48
N PRO A 190 1.28 5.16 -10.63
CA PRO A 190 2.24 4.21 -10.08
C PRO A 190 3.02 3.51 -11.19
N CYS A 191 4.32 3.32 -10.98
CA CYS A 191 5.13 2.55 -11.91
C CYS A 191 4.78 1.06 -11.78
N ALA A 192 5.15 0.29 -12.81
CA ALA A 192 5.13 -1.16 -12.69
C ALA A 192 6.12 -1.58 -11.57
N PRO A 193 5.83 -2.62 -10.77
CA PRO A 193 6.70 -3.03 -9.66
C PRO A 193 8.17 -3.23 -10.06
N GLU A 194 8.41 -3.69 -11.28
CA GLU A 194 9.74 -3.98 -11.84
C GLU A 194 10.59 -2.71 -11.99
N ALA A 195 9.94 -1.56 -12.19
CA ALA A 195 10.60 -0.26 -12.26
C ALA A 195 11.23 0.16 -10.91
N TYR A 196 10.82 -0.44 -9.80
CA TYR A 196 11.39 -0.18 -8.47
C TYR A 196 12.46 -1.20 -8.06
N ILE A 197 12.81 -2.14 -8.95
CA ILE A 197 13.95 -3.03 -8.74
C ILE A 197 15.23 -2.23 -9.05
N PRO A 198 16.24 -2.23 -8.16
CA PRO A 198 17.51 -1.55 -8.41
C PRO A 198 18.14 -1.98 -9.73
N SER A 199 18.74 -1.05 -10.47
CA SER A 199 19.33 -1.30 -11.79
C SER A 199 20.44 -2.36 -11.77
N GLU A 200 21.16 -2.52 -10.65
CA GLU A 200 22.16 -3.58 -10.44
C GLU A 200 21.55 -5.00 -10.47
N ASN A 201 20.24 -5.13 -10.26
CA ASN A 201 19.50 -6.40 -10.25
C ASN A 201 18.59 -6.56 -11.49
N GLN A 202 18.59 -5.59 -12.40
CA GLN A 202 17.94 -5.71 -13.71
C GLN A 202 18.96 -6.36 -14.66
N ALA A 203 18.94 -7.70 -14.71
CA ALA A 203 19.85 -8.48 -15.53
C ALA A 203 19.88 -8.01 -17.00
N GLN A 204 21.11 -7.88 -17.52
CA GLN A 204 21.44 -7.75 -18.94
C GLN A 204 21.05 -9.00 -19.71
#